data_AF-A0A0U3SXP5-F1
#
_entry.id   AF-A0A0U3SXP5-F1
#
_cell.length_a   1.000
_cell.length_b   1.000
_cell.length_c   1.000
_cell.angle_alpha   90.00
_cell.angle_beta   90.00
_cell.angle_gamma   90.00
#
_symmetry.space_group_name_H-M   'P 1'
#
loop_
_entity.id
_entity.type
_entity.pdbx_description
1 polymer ?
#
loop_
_entity_poly.entity_id
_entity_poly.type
_entity_poly.pdbx_seq_one_letter_code
_entity_poly.pdbx_strand_id
1 'polypeptide(L)'
;MDTKLIRKGTTLYLPVFVEGGLLALGDLHAVMGDGEICVSACEVPGKVTVRVSIVKGMAPPYPVLETEDSVYIIVSHGDLWDAIKQATELGVEVLQKALGLSWEEAYMLGSLILDVEISQLVDPKKTVRIRIPKEYVSAKEVLNALSLE
;
A
#
# COMPACT_ATOMS: atom_id res chain seq x y z
N MET A 1 10.59 0.84 -3.81
CA MET A 1 9.25 0.99 -3.14
C MET A 1 9.47 1.44 -1.72
N ASP A 2 10.45 0.82 -1.05
CA ASP A 2 11.12 1.36 0.13
C ASP A 2 10.11 1.79 1.18
N THR A 3 9.23 0.83 1.44
CA THR A 3 8.18 0.91 2.44
C THR A 3 8.63 0.05 3.61
N LYS A 4 9.09 0.68 4.69
CA LYS A 4 9.62 -0.01 5.89
C LYS A 4 8.65 -1.00 6.53
N LEU A 5 7.36 -0.87 6.22
CA LEU A 5 6.31 -1.77 6.71
C LEU A 5 6.26 -3.11 5.96
N ILE A 6 6.93 -3.25 4.80
CA ILE A 6 7.11 -4.55 4.13
C ILE A 6 8.18 -5.32 4.90
N ARG A 7 7.74 -6.06 5.92
CA ARG A 7 8.63 -6.74 6.88
C ARG A 7 8.04 -8.09 7.30
N LYS A 8 8.77 -8.82 8.14
CA LYS A 8 8.25 -10.07 8.71
C LYS A 8 6.92 -9.81 9.41
N GLY A 9 5.91 -10.62 9.09
CA GLY A 9 4.58 -10.57 9.69
C GLY A 9 3.53 -9.77 8.90
N THR A 10 3.91 -9.20 7.75
CA THR A 10 2.96 -8.48 6.87
C THR A 10 2.64 -9.26 5.60
N THR A 11 1.48 -9.00 5.02
CA THR A 11 1.06 -9.59 3.74
C THR A 11 1.04 -8.51 2.67
N LEU A 12 1.70 -8.75 1.53
CA LEU A 12 1.67 -7.84 0.37
C LEU A 12 0.82 -8.46 -0.74
N TYR A 13 -0.20 -7.73 -1.17
CA TYR A 13 -1.06 -8.06 -2.30
C TYR A 13 -0.58 -7.28 -3.52
N LEU A 14 -0.25 -8.01 -4.58
CA LEU A 14 0.20 -7.45 -5.85
C LEU A 14 -0.76 -7.87 -6.96
N PRO A 15 -1.18 -6.96 -7.85
CA PRO A 15 -1.94 -7.33 -9.04
C PRO A 15 -1.12 -8.25 -9.96
N VAL A 16 -1.79 -9.25 -10.53
CA VAL A 16 -1.18 -10.18 -11.50
C VAL A 16 -1.52 -9.69 -12.90
N PHE A 17 -0.57 -9.05 -13.56
CA PHE A 17 -0.75 -8.52 -14.93
C PHE A 17 -0.39 -9.53 -16.04
N VAL A 18 0.35 -10.58 -15.70
CA VAL A 18 0.81 -11.61 -16.66
C VAL A 18 0.70 -12.99 -16.05
N GLU A 19 0.59 -14.01 -16.90
CA GLU A 19 0.53 -15.41 -16.48
C GLU A 19 1.73 -15.78 -15.60
N GLY A 20 1.47 -16.50 -14.51
CA GLY A 20 2.49 -16.91 -13.54
C GLY A 20 2.97 -15.80 -12.59
N GLY A 21 2.54 -14.53 -12.78
CA GLY A 21 2.83 -13.40 -11.90
C GLY A 21 4.28 -12.91 -11.87
N LEU A 22 5.25 -13.76 -12.20
CA LEU A 22 6.68 -13.43 -12.31
C LEU A 22 7.24 -12.66 -11.11
N LEU A 23 6.90 -13.10 -9.89
CA LEU A 23 7.33 -12.47 -8.65
C LEU A 23 8.87 -12.42 -8.54
N ALA A 24 9.40 -11.23 -8.34
CA ALA A 24 10.80 -10.97 -8.00
C ALA A 24 10.87 -10.04 -6.78
N LEU A 25 11.90 -10.22 -5.95
CA LEU A 25 12.17 -9.38 -4.77
C LEU A 25 13.68 -9.31 -4.51
N GLY A 26 14.12 -8.20 -3.93
CA GLY A 26 15.51 -7.89 -3.63
C GLY A 26 15.60 -6.67 -2.72
N ASP A 27 16.77 -6.03 -2.69
CA ASP A 27 16.99 -4.74 -2.01
C ASP A 27 16.61 -4.75 -0.53
N LEU A 28 17.32 -5.58 0.24
CA LEU A 28 17.03 -5.75 1.65
C LEU A 28 17.74 -4.69 2.48
N HIS A 29 16.98 -4.07 3.37
CA HIS A 29 17.49 -3.09 4.33
C HIS A 29 17.47 -3.65 5.74
N ALA A 30 18.58 -3.55 6.47
CA ALA A 30 18.61 -3.91 7.89
C ALA A 30 17.83 -2.90 8.75
N VAL A 31 17.85 -1.63 8.35
CA VAL A 31 17.06 -0.54 8.90
C VAL A 31 16.90 0.54 7.85
N MET A 32 15.73 1.17 7.82
CA MET A 32 15.40 2.29 6.94
C MET A 32 14.34 3.18 7.61
N GLY A 33 14.47 4.49 7.48
CA GLY A 33 13.47 5.46 7.90
C GLY A 33 12.51 5.81 6.76
N ASP A 34 11.31 6.30 7.09
CA ASP A 34 10.43 6.86 6.07
C ASP A 34 11.11 8.06 5.39
N GLY A 35 11.03 8.09 4.07
CA GLY A 35 11.62 9.11 3.21
C GLY A 35 12.94 8.71 2.56
N GLU A 36 13.68 7.77 3.16
CA GLU A 36 14.98 7.30 2.65
C GLU A 36 15.90 8.46 2.22
N ILE A 37 15.96 9.52 3.04
CA ILE A 37 16.37 10.87 2.63
C ILE A 37 17.79 11.00 2.05
N CYS A 38 18.67 10.04 2.30
CA CYS A 38 20.04 10.01 1.81
C CYS A 38 20.25 9.02 0.66
N VAL A 39 19.17 8.68 -0.08
CA VAL A 39 19.17 7.80 -1.27
C VAL A 39 19.34 6.31 -0.93
N SER A 40 19.77 5.98 0.27
CA SER A 40 20.03 4.60 0.66
C SER A 40 19.57 4.34 2.08
N ALA A 41 19.36 3.07 2.36
CA ALA A 41 19.18 2.55 3.69
C ALA A 41 20.44 1.84 4.19
N CYS A 42 20.33 1.06 5.26
CA CYS A 42 21.37 0.11 5.62
C CYS A 42 21.28 -1.13 4.71
N GLU A 43 21.88 -1.02 3.51
CA GLU A 43 21.87 -2.05 2.47
C GLU A 43 22.56 -3.35 2.91
N VAL A 44 21.87 -4.48 2.77
CA VAL A 44 22.41 -5.79 3.18
C VAL A 44 22.01 -6.93 2.24
N PRO A 45 22.90 -7.93 2.02
CA PRO A 45 22.48 -9.20 1.47
C PRO A 45 21.66 -9.98 2.50
N GLY A 46 20.72 -10.80 2.03
CA GLY A 46 19.92 -11.61 2.94
C GLY A 46 19.08 -12.67 2.24
N LYS A 47 18.24 -13.35 3.03
CA LYS A 47 17.30 -14.37 2.56
C LYS A 47 15.92 -14.05 3.10
N VAL A 48 14.93 -14.10 2.22
CA VAL A 48 13.51 -13.92 2.57
C VAL A 48 12.78 -15.22 2.33
N THR A 49 12.01 -15.66 3.31
CA THR A 49 11.06 -16.78 3.15
C THR A 49 9.66 -16.20 3.07
N VAL A 50 8.98 -16.41 1.95
CA VAL A 50 7.62 -15.93 1.71
C VAL A 50 6.68 -17.10 1.43
N ARG A 51 5.40 -16.91 1.76
CA ARG A 51 4.30 -17.75 1.25
C ARG A 51 3.63 -16.99 0.13
N VAL A 52 3.48 -17.63 -1.02
CA VAL A 52 2.77 -17.06 -2.18
C VAL A 52 1.44 -17.79 -2.35
N SER A 53 0.38 -17.04 -2.63
CA SER A 53 -0.96 -17.57 -2.87
C SER A 53 -1.68 -16.69 -3.88
N ILE A 54 -2.60 -17.28 -4.65
CA ILE A 54 -3.38 -16.54 -5.63
C ILE A 54 -4.73 -16.18 -5.04
N VAL A 55 -5.06 -14.89 -5.06
CA VAL A 55 -6.40 -14.37 -4.75
C VAL A 55 -7.10 -14.11 -6.08
N LYS A 56 -8.21 -14.81 -6.33
CA LYS A 56 -8.95 -14.68 -7.59
C LYS A 56 -10.05 -13.63 -7.46
N GLY A 57 -10.27 -12.88 -8.54
CA GLY A 57 -11.35 -11.89 -8.62
C GLY A 57 -11.15 -10.65 -7.77
N MET A 58 -9.92 -10.41 -7.26
CA MET A 58 -9.60 -9.25 -6.44
C MET A 58 -8.24 -8.67 -6.83
N ALA A 59 -8.20 -7.86 -7.88
CA ALA A 59 -6.97 -7.25 -8.39
C ALA A 59 -6.98 -5.74 -8.14
N PRO A 60 -6.24 -5.23 -7.13
CA PRO A 60 -6.17 -3.80 -6.88
C PRO A 60 -5.29 -3.08 -7.93
N PRO A 61 -5.56 -1.82 -8.28
CA PRO A 61 -4.74 -1.03 -9.21
C PRO A 61 -3.34 -0.72 -8.65
N TYR A 62 -3.16 -0.80 -7.33
CA TYR A 62 -1.93 -0.52 -6.62
C TYR A 62 -1.61 -1.64 -5.62
N PRO A 63 -0.33 -1.83 -5.22
CA PRO A 63 0.01 -2.73 -4.14
C PRO A 63 -0.74 -2.40 -2.84
N VAL A 64 -1.27 -3.43 -2.19
CA VAL A 64 -1.92 -3.31 -0.88
C VAL A 64 -1.10 -4.10 0.14
N LEU A 65 -0.78 -3.49 1.28
CA LEU A 65 -0.03 -4.09 2.37
C LEU A 65 -0.94 -4.24 3.58
N GLU A 66 -0.99 -5.43 4.16
CA GLU A 66 -1.72 -5.71 5.40
C GLU A 66 -0.72 -5.93 6.56
N THR A 67 -0.93 -5.19 7.64
CA THR A 67 -0.33 -5.43 8.96
C THR A 67 -1.35 -6.08 9.90
N GLU A 68 -0.94 -6.30 11.15
CA GLU A 68 -1.84 -6.84 12.18
C GLU A 68 -3.10 -5.98 12.34
N ASP A 69 -2.92 -4.66 12.38
CA ASP A 69 -3.89 -3.66 12.81
C ASP A 69 -4.40 -2.74 11.68
N SER A 70 -3.72 -2.71 10.54
CA SER A 70 -3.97 -1.74 9.48
C SER A 70 -3.80 -2.34 8.07
N VAL A 71 -4.41 -1.69 7.09
CA VAL A 71 -4.23 -1.95 5.67
C VAL A 71 -3.69 -0.69 5.02
N TYR A 72 -2.77 -0.83 4.08
CA TYR A 72 -2.12 0.28 3.42
C TYR A 72 -2.23 0.12 1.91
N ILE A 73 -2.56 1.20 1.20
CA ILE A 73 -2.48 1.24 -0.26
C ILE A 73 -1.21 2.03 -0.63
N ILE A 74 -0.29 1.41 -1.37
CA ILE A 74 1.02 1.98 -1.71
C ILE A 74 0.97 2.58 -3.10
N VAL A 75 1.17 3.89 -3.20
CA VAL A 75 1.05 4.64 -4.46
C VAL A 75 2.39 5.27 -4.81
N SER A 76 2.81 5.14 -6.06
CA SER A 76 4.03 5.76 -6.58
C SER A 76 3.75 6.62 -7.81
N HIS A 77 4.13 7.88 -7.76
CA HIS A 77 3.97 8.83 -8.87
C HIS A 77 5.25 9.63 -9.12
N GLY A 78 5.34 10.30 -10.28
CA GLY A 78 6.53 11.12 -10.61
C GLY A 78 6.70 12.31 -9.65
N ASP A 79 5.59 12.88 -9.19
CA ASP A 79 5.53 13.96 -8.21
C ASP A 79 4.91 13.48 -6.89
N LEU A 80 5.34 14.05 -5.77
CA LEU A 80 4.87 13.68 -4.44
C LEU A 80 3.39 14.02 -4.24
N TRP A 81 2.94 15.19 -4.72
CA TRP A 81 1.57 15.65 -4.53
C TRP A 81 0.57 14.79 -5.31
N ASP A 82 0.95 14.35 -6.50
CA ASP A 82 0.15 13.39 -7.26
C ASP A 82 0.02 12.05 -6.53
N ALA A 83 1.11 11.54 -5.95
CA ALA A 83 1.09 10.30 -5.18
C ALA A 83 0.16 10.43 -3.94
N ILE A 84 0.25 11.55 -3.22
CA ILE A 84 -0.61 11.86 -2.07
C ILE A 84 -2.08 11.97 -2.49
N LYS A 85 -2.36 12.73 -3.55
CA LYS A 85 -3.73 12.92 -4.07
C LYS A 85 -4.34 11.58 -4.45
N GLN A 86 -3.64 10.78 -5.23
CA GLN A 86 -4.11 9.47 -5.68
C GLN A 86 -4.30 8.50 -4.52
N ALA A 87 -3.38 8.45 -3.54
CA ALA A 87 -3.53 7.61 -2.36
C ALA A 87 -4.74 8.02 -1.51
N THR A 88 -4.95 9.33 -1.34
CA THR A 88 -6.10 9.87 -0.60
C THR A 88 -7.42 9.54 -1.29
N GLU A 89 -7.50 9.72 -2.62
CA GLU A 89 -8.69 9.38 -3.41
C GLU A 89 -9.06 7.90 -3.28
N LEU A 90 -8.07 7.00 -3.34
CA LEU A 90 -8.27 5.56 -3.15
C LEU A 90 -8.72 5.22 -1.73
N GLY A 91 -8.15 5.86 -0.71
CA GLY A 91 -8.58 5.68 0.68
C GLY A 91 -10.05 6.07 0.87
N VAL A 92 -10.47 7.20 0.32
CA VAL A 92 -11.86 7.67 0.37
C VAL A 92 -12.78 6.73 -0.40
N GLU A 93 -12.37 6.27 -1.59
CA GLU A 93 -13.12 5.28 -2.38
C GLU A 93 -13.32 3.98 -1.62
N VAL A 94 -12.30 3.51 -0.90
CA VAL A 94 -12.42 2.32 -0.05
C VAL A 94 -13.44 2.53 1.06
N LEU A 95 -13.38 3.65 1.79
CA LEU A 95 -14.37 3.93 2.84
C LEU A 95 -15.79 4.01 2.26
N GLN A 96 -15.95 4.66 1.11
CA GLN A 96 -17.23 4.78 0.42
C GLN A 96 -17.81 3.39 0.09
N LYS A 97 -17.04 2.55 -0.60
CA LYS A 97 -17.51 1.25 -1.08
C LYS A 97 -17.64 0.21 0.04
N ALA A 98 -16.70 0.17 0.97
CA ALA A 98 -16.69 -0.84 2.04
C ALA A 98 -17.76 -0.56 3.10
N LEU A 99 -18.03 0.71 3.40
CA LEU A 99 -18.97 1.11 4.45
C LEU A 99 -20.33 1.56 3.92
N GLY A 100 -20.49 1.66 2.59
CA GLY A 100 -21.74 2.09 1.96
C GLY A 100 -22.08 3.57 2.20
N LEU A 101 -21.06 4.41 2.40
CA LEU A 101 -21.21 5.83 2.71
C LEU A 101 -21.41 6.68 1.45
N SER A 102 -21.95 7.89 1.61
CA SER A 102 -21.84 8.93 0.57
C SER A 102 -20.37 9.31 0.36
N TRP A 103 -20.06 9.96 -0.76
CA TRP A 103 -18.69 10.45 -0.98
C TRP A 103 -18.29 11.48 0.07
N GLU A 104 -19.19 12.40 0.43
CA GLU A 104 -18.96 13.44 1.43
C GLU A 104 -18.72 12.85 2.82
N GLU A 105 -19.53 11.85 3.21
CA GLU A 105 -19.38 11.13 4.47
C GLU A 105 -18.05 10.37 4.53
N ALA A 106 -17.70 9.65 3.46
CA ALA A 106 -16.43 8.95 3.34
C ALA A 106 -15.23 9.90 3.36
N TYR A 107 -15.35 11.07 2.72
CA TYR A 107 -14.31 12.09 2.70
C TYR A 107 -14.09 12.72 4.09
N MET A 108 -15.18 13.07 4.78
CA MET A 108 -15.12 13.59 6.15
C MET A 108 -14.56 12.55 7.13
N LEU A 109 -15.05 11.31 7.07
CA LEU A 109 -14.50 10.21 7.88
C LEU A 109 -13.03 9.97 7.55
N GLY A 110 -12.67 10.03 6.27
CA GLY A 110 -11.31 9.85 5.79
C GLY A 110 -10.33 10.80 6.48
N SER A 111 -10.72 12.06 6.66
CA SER A 111 -9.90 13.05 7.39
C SER A 111 -9.71 12.73 8.88
N LEU A 112 -10.52 11.85 9.47
CA LEU A 112 -10.44 11.48 10.88
C LEU A 112 -9.63 10.20 11.11
N ILE A 113 -9.61 9.28 10.13
CA ILE A 113 -9.10 7.91 10.34
C ILE A 113 -8.01 7.47 9.36
N LEU A 114 -7.82 8.19 8.24
CA LEU A 114 -6.79 7.84 7.27
C LEU A 114 -5.51 8.62 7.56
N ASP A 115 -4.37 7.92 7.49
CA ASP A 115 -3.05 8.55 7.62
C ASP A 115 -2.31 8.49 6.28
N VAL A 116 -1.95 9.65 5.73
CA VAL A 116 -1.02 9.72 4.59
C VAL A 116 0.40 9.65 5.13
N GLU A 117 1.13 8.60 4.78
CA GLU A 117 2.50 8.36 5.25
C GLU A 117 3.47 8.29 4.06
N ILE A 118 4.68 8.79 4.26
CA ILE A 118 5.76 8.71 3.25
C ILE A 118 6.44 7.35 3.34
N SER A 119 6.70 6.72 2.20
CA SER A 119 7.63 5.58 2.11
C SER A 119 9.03 6.04 1.74
N GLN A 120 9.20 6.61 0.54
CA GLN A 120 10.48 7.19 0.09
C GLN A 120 10.29 8.41 -0.81
N LEU A 121 11.33 9.26 -0.87
CA LEU A 121 11.34 10.50 -1.64
C LEU A 121 12.49 10.61 -2.65
N VAL A 122 13.30 9.56 -2.82
CA VAL A 122 14.60 9.62 -3.50
C VAL A 122 14.62 8.95 -4.86
N ASP A 123 13.70 8.04 -5.13
CA ASP A 123 13.56 7.37 -6.42
C ASP A 123 13.03 8.29 -7.52
N PRO A 124 13.11 7.88 -8.82
CA PRO A 124 12.48 8.59 -9.92
C PRO A 124 10.96 8.84 -9.73
N LYS A 125 10.28 7.96 -8.99
CA LYS A 125 8.92 8.17 -8.51
C LYS A 125 8.93 8.27 -6.99
N LYS A 126 8.08 9.11 -6.42
CA LYS A 126 7.89 9.25 -4.97
C LYS A 126 6.82 8.25 -4.52
N THR A 127 7.06 7.56 -3.41
CA THR A 127 6.15 6.55 -2.89
C THR A 127 5.56 7.01 -1.56
N VAL A 128 4.23 6.98 -1.49
CA VAL A 128 3.46 7.20 -0.27
C VAL A 128 2.56 6.00 -0.02
N ARG A 129 2.01 5.92 1.19
CA ARG A 129 1.00 4.94 1.56
C ARG A 129 -0.12 5.63 2.33
N ILE A 130 -1.36 5.26 2.03
CA ILE A 130 -2.50 5.66 2.85
C ILE A 130 -2.82 4.52 3.81
N ARG A 131 -2.85 4.81 5.11
CA ARG A 131 -3.21 3.85 6.16
C ARG A 131 -4.72 3.85 6.35
N ILE A 132 -5.29 2.64 6.47
CA ILE A 132 -6.69 2.38 6.78
C ILE A 132 -6.72 1.44 8.00
N PRO A 133 -7.23 1.85 9.17
CA PRO A 133 -7.28 0.98 10.35
C PRO A 133 -8.25 -0.18 10.15
N LYS A 134 -7.84 -1.39 10.53
CA LYS A 134 -8.67 -2.62 10.40
C LYS A 134 -9.88 -2.65 11.32
N GLU A 135 -9.93 -1.76 12.32
CA GLU A 135 -11.13 -1.54 13.13
C GLU A 135 -12.32 -1.05 12.28
N TYR A 136 -12.04 -0.33 11.18
CA TYR A 136 -13.08 0.18 10.28
C TYR A 136 -13.24 -0.67 9.03
N VAL A 137 -12.13 -1.05 8.37
CA VAL A 137 -12.17 -1.77 7.09
C VAL A 137 -11.10 -2.86 7.04
N SER A 138 -11.51 -4.10 6.77
CA SER A 138 -10.62 -5.25 6.65
C SER A 138 -9.87 -5.29 5.32
N ALA A 139 -8.75 -6.03 5.25
CA ALA A 139 -7.99 -6.19 4.01
C ALA A 139 -8.83 -6.75 2.86
N LYS A 140 -9.77 -7.67 3.15
CA LYS A 140 -10.67 -8.23 2.14
C LYS A 140 -11.61 -7.17 1.56
N GLU A 141 -12.12 -6.27 2.40
CA GLU A 141 -12.99 -5.18 1.96
C GLU A 141 -12.21 -4.14 1.15
N VAL A 142 -10.97 -3.81 1.54
CA VAL A 142 -10.08 -2.96 0.72
C VAL A 142 -9.87 -3.56 -0.67
N LEU A 143 -9.51 -4.84 -0.73
CA LEU A 143 -9.27 -5.53 -2.00
C LEU A 143 -10.52 -5.58 -2.87
N ASN A 144 -11.69 -5.86 -2.29
CA ASN A 144 -12.97 -5.83 -3.00
C ASN A 144 -13.31 -4.44 -3.54
N ALA A 145 -13.18 -3.41 -2.71
CA ALA A 145 -13.51 -2.03 -3.09
C ALA A 145 -12.66 -1.54 -4.27
N LEU A 146 -11.40 -1.95 -4.31
CA LEU A 146 -10.43 -1.54 -5.33
C LEU A 146 -10.29 -2.53 -6.49
N SER A 147 -11.06 -3.62 -6.51
CA SER A 147 -10.97 -4.59 -7.59
C SER A 147 -11.33 -3.94 -8.92
N LEU A 148 -10.41 -3.99 -9.88
CA LEU A 148 -10.69 -3.59 -11.25
C LEU A 148 -11.73 -4.55 -11.85
N GLU A 149 -12.75 -4.00 -12.50
CA GLU A 149 -13.73 -4.76 -13.29
C GLU A 149 -13.10 -5.45 -14.51
#